data_AF-A0A0C2BQK6-F1
#
_entry.id   AF-A0A0C2BQK6-F1
#
_cell.length_a   1.000
_cell.length_b   1.000
_cell.length_c   1.000
_cell.angle_alpha   90.00
_cell.angle_beta   90.00
_cell.angle_gamma   90.00
#
_symmetry.space_group_name_H-M   'P 1'
#
loop_
_entity.id
_entity.type
_entity.pdbx_description
1 polymer ?
#
loop_
_entity_poly.entity_id
_entity_poly.type
_entity_poly.pdbx_seq_one_letter_code
_entity_poly.pdbx_strand_id
1 'polypeptide(L)'
;MGTAAAVDKSLYILPNDSPVCPLDCSDAFKAKALKCGFTNEEWEGFLVYVAGFYYNNGNYRGFGDSKIIPNVTVEKVDALLRSSEAGKSSPLFFSTWEAVKPLACSLESNQLHLGFGNQGVTCYHSENITKEDAVKIDRYFKAKNIESWNTRLFKDSEKKNGKTVYRVKLASSKTVSYFLE
;
A
#
# COMPACT_ATOMS: atom_id res chain seq x y z
N MET A 1 19.70 0.67 23.94
CA MET A 1 18.55 0.85 23.03
C MET A 1 18.70 2.21 22.38
N GLY A 2 19.12 2.25 21.11
CA GLY A 2 19.22 3.52 20.39
C GLY A 2 17.82 4.07 20.14
N THR A 3 17.57 5.32 20.49
CA THR A 3 16.35 6.02 20.12
C THR A 3 16.29 6.06 18.60
N ALA A 4 15.32 5.37 17.99
CA ALA A 4 15.06 5.52 16.57
C ALA A 4 14.86 7.01 16.28
N ALA A 5 15.63 7.56 15.34
CA ALA A 5 15.49 8.96 14.95
C ALA A 5 14.03 9.21 14.50
N ALA A 6 13.47 10.35 14.90
CA ALA A 6 12.12 10.73 14.48
C ALA A 6 12.07 10.82 12.95
N VAL A 7 11.11 10.12 12.33
CA VAL A 7 10.92 10.15 10.88
C VAL A 7 10.40 11.53 10.48
N ASP A 8 11.09 12.18 9.53
CA ASP A 8 10.61 13.42 8.93
C ASP A 8 9.38 13.13 8.07
N LYS A 9 8.20 13.51 8.57
CA LYS A 9 6.91 13.26 7.92
C LYS A 9 6.78 14.03 6.60
N SER A 10 7.48 15.15 6.43
CA SER A 10 7.35 16.00 5.24
C SER A 10 7.79 15.28 3.96
N LEU A 11 8.71 14.33 4.07
CA LEU A 11 9.18 13.52 2.94
C LEU A 11 8.10 12.58 2.38
N TYR A 12 7.12 12.19 3.20
CA TYR A 12 6.05 11.25 2.89
C TYR A 12 4.70 11.93 2.67
N ILE A 13 4.65 13.26 2.77
CA ILE A 13 3.49 14.08 2.48
C ILE A 13 3.66 14.68 1.08
N LEU A 14 2.59 14.73 0.29
CA LEU A 14 2.58 15.51 -0.93
C LEU A 14 2.33 16.99 -0.59
N PRO A 15 3.03 17.95 -1.21
CA PRO A 15 2.80 19.37 -0.95
C PRO A 15 1.35 19.77 -1.22
N ASN A 16 0.74 20.53 -0.30
CA ASN A 16 -0.67 20.93 -0.41
C ASN A 16 -0.97 21.79 -1.66
N ASP A 17 0.04 22.48 -2.19
CA ASP A 17 -0.01 23.29 -3.41
C ASP A 17 0.19 22.47 -4.70
N SER A 18 0.26 21.13 -4.60
CA SER A 18 0.29 20.25 -5.76
C SER A 18 -0.95 20.49 -6.64
N PRO A 19 -0.81 20.60 -7.96
CA PRO A 19 -1.95 20.84 -8.84
C PRO A 19 -2.90 19.64 -8.80
N VAL A 20 -4.13 19.88 -8.34
CA VAL A 20 -5.23 18.91 -8.36
C VAL A 20 -6.36 19.45 -9.22
N CYS A 21 -6.95 18.61 -10.06
CA CYS A 21 -8.19 18.94 -10.74
C CYS A 21 -9.37 18.53 -9.84
N PRO A 22 -10.08 19.47 -9.18
CA PRO A 22 -11.17 19.12 -8.29
C PRO A 22 -12.35 18.55 -9.08
N LEU A 23 -13.07 17.61 -8.47
CA LEU A 23 -14.40 17.19 -8.93
C LEU A 23 -15.45 18.16 -8.38
N ASP A 24 -16.55 18.37 -9.11
CA ASP A 24 -17.64 19.31 -8.79
C ASP A 24 -18.31 19.10 -7.41
N CYS A 25 -18.00 18.01 -6.71
CA CYS A 25 -18.55 17.72 -5.38
C CYS A 25 -17.68 18.21 -4.21
N SER A 26 -16.54 18.86 -4.46
CA SER A 26 -15.57 19.28 -3.43
C SER A 26 -16.19 20.11 -2.31
N ASP A 27 -17.11 21.02 -2.63
CA ASP A 27 -17.68 21.95 -1.66
C ASP A 27 -18.63 21.26 -0.67
N ALA A 28 -19.42 20.31 -1.16
CA ALA A 28 -20.31 19.51 -0.32
C ALA A 28 -19.52 18.63 0.67
N PHE A 29 -18.37 18.09 0.25
CA PHE A 29 -17.49 17.32 1.12
C PHE A 29 -16.69 18.20 2.08
N LYS A 30 -16.26 19.39 1.65
CA LYS A 30 -15.55 20.35 2.49
C LYS A 30 -16.36 20.73 3.73
N ALA A 31 -17.65 21.03 3.57
CA ALA A 31 -18.52 21.36 4.70
C ALA A 31 -18.63 20.23 5.74
N LYS A 32 -18.59 18.95 5.31
CA LYS A 32 -18.55 17.81 6.23
C LYS A 32 -17.19 17.66 6.91
N ALA A 33 -16.10 17.81 6.17
CA ALA A 33 -14.74 17.77 6.71
C ALA A 33 -14.52 18.82 7.80
N LEU A 34 -14.97 20.07 7.57
CA LEU A 34 -14.88 21.14 8.58
C LEU A 34 -15.66 20.79 9.86
N LYS A 35 -16.84 20.16 9.74
CA LYS A 35 -17.61 19.68 10.91
C LYS A 35 -16.90 18.55 11.67
N CYS A 36 -16.04 17.78 10.99
CA CYS A 36 -15.17 16.77 11.58
C CYS A 36 -13.84 17.34 12.12
N GLY A 37 -13.69 18.67 12.14
CA GLY A 37 -12.53 19.34 12.73
C GLY A 37 -11.32 19.51 11.81
N PHE A 38 -11.50 19.36 10.49
CA PHE A 38 -10.46 19.70 9.52
C PHE A 38 -10.29 21.23 9.46
N THR A 39 -9.07 21.70 9.29
CA THR A 39 -8.80 23.05 8.77
C THR A 39 -8.92 23.07 7.24
N ASN A 40 -8.88 24.25 6.62
CA ASN A 40 -8.85 24.36 5.16
C ASN A 40 -7.58 23.71 4.59
N GLU A 41 -6.45 23.91 5.25
CA GLU A 41 -5.15 23.37 4.85
C GLU A 41 -5.11 21.84 4.99
N GLU A 42 -5.70 21.27 6.04
CA GLU A 42 -5.83 19.82 6.20
C GLU A 42 -6.78 19.22 5.16
N TRP A 43 -7.85 19.94 4.79
CA TRP A 43 -8.76 19.52 3.73
C TRP A 43 -8.05 19.47 2.37
N GLU A 44 -7.30 20.52 2.02
CA GLU A 44 -6.47 20.54 0.81
C GLU A 44 -5.44 19.42 0.82
N GLY A 45 -4.70 19.26 1.93
CA GLY A 45 -3.74 18.17 2.08
C GLY A 45 -4.35 16.77 1.96
N PHE A 46 -5.58 16.58 2.45
CA PHE A 46 -6.31 15.34 2.26
C PHE A 46 -6.73 15.11 0.80
N LEU A 47 -7.21 16.14 0.10
CA LEU A 47 -7.55 16.04 -1.33
C LEU A 47 -6.31 15.73 -2.17
N VAL A 48 -5.17 16.36 -1.88
CA VAL A 48 -3.89 16.06 -2.54
C VAL A 48 -3.46 14.62 -2.27
N TYR A 49 -3.62 14.11 -1.05
CA TYR A 49 -3.37 12.70 -0.75
C TYR A 49 -4.25 11.77 -1.59
N VAL A 50 -5.56 12.04 -1.66
CA VAL A 50 -6.51 11.21 -2.44
C VAL A 50 -6.15 11.24 -3.93
N ALA A 51 -5.84 12.42 -4.48
CA ALA A 51 -5.40 12.56 -5.87
C ALA A 51 -4.09 11.78 -6.12
N GLY A 52 -3.11 11.91 -5.21
CA GLY A 52 -1.86 11.18 -5.27
C GLY A 52 -2.03 9.67 -5.18
N PHE A 53 -2.94 9.20 -4.32
CA PHE A 53 -3.26 7.77 -4.19
C PHE A 53 -3.78 7.20 -5.51
N TYR A 54 -4.76 7.88 -6.13
CA TYR A 54 -5.33 7.42 -7.40
C TYR A 54 -4.33 7.53 -8.55
N TYR A 55 -3.54 8.60 -8.61
CA TYR A 55 -2.50 8.76 -9.63
C TYR A 55 -1.46 7.63 -9.59
N ASN A 56 -1.03 7.22 -8.38
CA ASN A 56 -0.03 6.17 -8.20
C ASN A 56 -0.61 4.75 -8.11
N ASN A 57 -1.94 4.58 -8.17
CA ASN A 57 -2.64 3.31 -7.93
C ASN A 57 -2.30 2.69 -6.55
N GLY A 58 -2.09 3.52 -5.55
CA GLY A 58 -1.68 3.11 -4.21
C GLY A 58 -1.02 4.26 -3.42
N ASN A 59 -0.67 4.00 -2.17
CA ASN A 59 -0.04 4.98 -1.29
C ASN A 59 1.49 4.93 -1.32
N TYR A 60 2.09 4.63 -2.46
CA TYR A 60 3.53 4.74 -2.71
C TYR A 60 3.76 5.50 -4.01
N ARG A 61 4.74 6.41 -4.04
CA ARG A 61 5.07 7.19 -5.24
C ARG A 61 5.65 6.26 -6.30
N GLY A 62 5.11 6.29 -7.52
CA GLY A 62 5.68 5.56 -8.66
C GLY A 62 7.06 6.08 -9.07
N PHE A 63 7.38 7.34 -8.73
CA PHE A 63 8.75 7.86 -8.82
C PHE A 63 9.33 7.99 -7.41
N GLY A 64 10.28 7.13 -7.08
CA GLY A 64 11.00 7.13 -5.81
C GLY A 64 10.56 6.08 -4.79
N ASP A 65 9.51 5.30 -5.09
CA ASP A 65 9.07 4.13 -4.32
C ASP A 65 8.85 4.39 -2.82
N SER A 66 8.56 5.64 -2.45
CA SER A 66 8.37 6.08 -1.08
C SER A 66 6.89 6.13 -0.70
N LYS A 67 6.56 5.84 0.55
CA LYS A 67 5.19 5.92 1.06
C LYS A 67 4.60 7.33 0.94
N ILE A 68 3.29 7.40 0.79
CA ILE A 68 2.48 8.62 0.79
C ILE A 68 1.51 8.53 1.98
N ILE A 69 1.48 9.55 2.82
CA ILE A 69 0.52 9.67 3.92
C ILE A 69 -0.32 10.95 3.79
N PRO A 70 -1.55 10.99 4.33
CA PRO A 70 -2.34 12.20 4.38
C PRO A 70 -1.68 13.29 5.24
N ASN A 71 -1.75 14.55 4.82
CA ASN A 71 -1.39 15.70 5.66
C ASN A 71 -2.53 16.08 6.63
N VAL A 72 -3.04 15.08 7.36
CA VAL A 72 -4.11 15.21 8.34
C VAL A 72 -4.06 14.00 9.27
N THR A 73 -4.53 14.16 10.51
CA THR A 73 -4.51 13.05 11.47
C THR A 73 -5.51 11.95 11.09
N VAL A 74 -5.18 10.70 11.44
CA VAL A 74 -6.02 9.55 11.11
C VAL A 74 -7.37 9.60 11.84
N GLU A 75 -7.44 10.24 13.00
CA GLU A 75 -8.65 10.44 13.79
C GLU A 75 -9.66 11.34 13.07
N LYS A 76 -9.16 12.41 12.43
CA LYS A 76 -10.01 13.31 11.62
C LYS A 76 -10.52 12.58 10.37
N VAL A 77 -9.64 11.83 9.68
CA VAL A 77 -10.05 11.00 8.53
C VAL A 77 -11.10 9.96 8.96
N ASP A 78 -10.90 9.27 10.07
CA ASP A 78 -11.86 8.31 10.63
C ASP A 78 -13.22 8.96 10.91
N ALA A 79 -13.24 10.13 11.55
CA ALA A 79 -14.46 10.88 11.80
C ALA A 79 -15.18 11.28 10.50
N LEU A 80 -14.44 11.75 9.49
CA LEU A 80 -15.00 12.09 8.18
C LEU A 80 -15.62 10.86 7.50
N LEU A 81 -14.93 9.72 7.49
CA LEU A 81 -15.43 8.49 6.87
C LEU A 81 -16.66 7.95 7.60
N ARG A 82 -16.72 8.03 8.94
CA ARG A 82 -17.92 7.68 9.72
C ARG A 82 -19.11 8.61 9.48
N SER A 83 -18.85 9.87 9.16
CA SER A 83 -19.91 10.84 8.78
C SER A 83 -20.41 10.66 7.33
N SER A 84 -19.72 9.84 6.54
CA SER A 84 -20.02 9.69 5.12
C SER A 84 -21.25 8.80 4.89
N GLU A 85 -21.98 9.09 3.81
CA GLU A 85 -23.10 8.24 3.39
C GLU A 85 -22.61 6.89 2.81
N ALA A 86 -21.32 6.77 2.48
CA ALA A 86 -20.73 5.55 1.90
C ALA A 86 -20.89 4.34 2.84
N GLY A 87 -20.84 4.55 4.15
CA GLY A 87 -21.07 3.51 5.16
C GLY A 87 -22.49 2.91 5.11
N LYS A 88 -23.47 3.62 4.55
CA LYS A 88 -24.84 3.09 4.34
C LYS A 88 -24.97 2.29 3.05
N SER A 89 -24.10 2.56 2.07
CA SER A 89 -24.17 1.97 0.73
C SER A 89 -23.47 0.62 0.60
N SER A 90 -22.51 0.31 1.49
CA SER A 90 -21.73 -0.92 1.42
C SER A 90 -21.45 -1.51 2.80
N PRO A 91 -21.81 -2.78 3.05
CA PRO A 91 -21.54 -3.45 4.32
C PRO A 91 -20.04 -3.67 4.57
N LEU A 92 -19.21 -3.64 3.52
CA LEU A 92 -17.76 -3.82 3.63
C LEU A 92 -17.01 -2.52 3.88
N PHE A 93 -17.67 -1.36 3.83
CA PHE A 93 -16.98 -0.07 3.90
C PHE A 93 -16.20 0.09 5.21
N PHE A 94 -16.86 -0.13 6.35
CA PHE A 94 -16.22 0.02 7.65
C PHE A 94 -15.24 -1.10 7.95
N SER A 95 -15.52 -2.36 7.59
CA SER A 95 -14.56 -3.44 7.79
C SER A 95 -13.28 -3.24 6.97
N THR A 96 -13.41 -2.74 5.74
CA THR A 96 -12.26 -2.33 4.91
C THR A 96 -11.51 -1.18 5.57
N TRP A 97 -12.22 -0.15 6.03
CA TRP A 97 -11.59 0.99 6.71
C TRP A 97 -10.81 0.56 7.95
N GLU A 98 -11.38 -0.26 8.84
CA GLU A 98 -10.68 -0.73 10.04
C GLU A 98 -9.40 -1.52 9.70
N ALA A 99 -9.40 -2.27 8.60
CA ALA A 99 -8.22 -3.01 8.15
C ALA A 99 -7.10 -2.08 7.63
N VAL A 100 -7.44 -0.98 6.96
CA VAL A 100 -6.45 -0.08 6.34
C VAL A 100 -6.06 1.12 7.21
N LYS A 101 -6.93 1.55 8.13
CA LYS A 101 -6.73 2.67 9.05
C LYS A 101 -5.37 2.64 9.77
N PRO A 102 -4.92 1.53 10.38
CA PRO A 102 -3.60 1.49 11.04
C PRO A 102 -2.43 1.65 10.06
N LEU A 103 -2.64 1.37 8.77
CA LEU A 103 -1.60 1.43 7.74
C LEU A 103 -1.56 2.78 7.01
N ALA A 104 -2.70 3.48 6.92
CA ALA A 104 -2.89 4.68 6.12
C ALA A 104 -1.90 5.82 6.47
N CYS A 105 -1.65 6.02 7.77
CA CYS A 105 -0.75 7.06 8.27
C CYS A 105 0.51 6.51 8.97
N SER A 106 0.74 5.19 8.93
CA SER A 106 1.89 4.56 9.57
C SER A 106 3.21 4.95 8.88
N LEU A 107 4.25 5.14 9.67
CA LEU A 107 5.62 5.41 9.22
C LEU A 107 6.61 4.44 9.89
N GLU A 108 6.18 3.21 10.14
CA GLU A 108 7.09 2.14 10.55
C GLU A 108 8.22 1.99 9.53
N SER A 109 9.44 1.74 10.00
CA SER A 109 10.65 1.80 9.18
C SER A 109 10.61 0.87 7.96
N ASN A 110 9.99 -0.30 8.10
CA ASN A 110 9.82 -1.28 7.01
C ASN A 110 8.69 -0.92 6.03
N GLN A 111 7.97 0.18 6.24
CA GLN A 111 6.88 0.66 5.37
C GLN A 111 7.24 1.91 4.58
N LEU A 112 8.42 2.50 4.80
CA LEU A 112 8.77 3.78 4.20
C LEU A 112 9.04 3.67 2.69
N HIS A 113 9.45 2.50 2.22
CA HIS A 113 9.83 2.24 0.83
C HIS A 113 9.33 0.88 0.33
N LEU A 114 9.18 0.75 -0.98
CA LEU A 114 9.01 -0.56 -1.61
C LEU A 114 10.32 -1.36 -1.52
N GLY A 115 10.23 -2.66 -1.20
CA GLY A 115 11.43 -3.48 -0.98
C GLY A 115 11.15 -4.93 -0.60
N PHE A 116 12.21 -5.66 -0.26
CA PHE A 116 12.15 -7.07 0.13
C PHE A 116 12.03 -7.25 1.64
N GLY A 117 11.29 -8.28 2.05
CA GLY A 117 11.27 -8.80 3.41
C GLY A 117 11.00 -7.74 4.47
N ASN A 118 11.90 -7.60 5.44
CA ASN A 118 11.80 -6.63 6.53
C ASN A 118 12.38 -5.23 6.19
N GLN A 119 12.85 -5.01 4.96
CA GLN A 119 13.48 -3.75 4.55
C GLN A 119 12.53 -2.83 3.75
N GLY A 120 11.36 -3.31 3.37
CA GLY A 120 10.35 -2.56 2.63
C GLY A 120 9.08 -3.37 2.40
N VAL A 121 8.12 -2.78 1.71
CA VAL A 121 6.84 -3.43 1.39
C VAL A 121 6.83 -3.90 -0.06
N THR A 122 6.24 -5.06 -0.32
CA THR A 122 5.98 -5.52 -1.67
C THR A 122 4.75 -6.41 -1.72
N CYS A 123 4.02 -6.37 -2.84
CA CYS A 123 2.94 -7.31 -3.13
C CYS A 123 3.32 -8.33 -4.22
N TYR A 124 4.56 -8.30 -4.71
CA TYR A 124 5.09 -9.26 -5.67
C TYR A 124 5.52 -10.58 -5.01
N HIS A 125 5.88 -10.51 -3.73
CA HIS A 125 6.42 -11.64 -2.97
C HIS A 125 5.68 -11.78 -1.63
N SER A 126 5.61 -12.98 -1.07
CA SER A 126 5.21 -13.14 0.34
C SER A 126 6.28 -12.58 1.28
N GLU A 127 5.88 -12.10 2.45
CA GLU A 127 6.74 -11.38 3.41
C GLU A 127 8.01 -12.14 3.83
N ASN A 128 7.98 -13.47 3.78
CA ASN A 128 9.08 -14.37 4.13
C ASN A 128 10.07 -14.65 2.98
N ILE A 129 9.89 -14.01 1.81
CA ILE A 129 10.84 -14.06 0.69
C ILE A 129 11.98 -13.09 0.94
N THR A 130 13.21 -13.59 0.86
CA THR A 130 14.42 -12.77 0.89
C THR A 130 14.97 -12.50 -0.51
N LYS A 131 15.98 -11.63 -0.61
CA LYS A 131 16.70 -11.38 -1.86
C LYS A 131 17.38 -12.65 -2.38
N GLU A 132 17.90 -13.48 -1.49
CA GLU A 132 18.55 -14.76 -1.82
C GLU A 132 17.53 -15.75 -2.42
N ASP A 133 16.32 -15.80 -1.87
CA ASP A 133 15.23 -16.60 -2.42
C ASP A 133 14.88 -16.13 -3.84
N ALA A 134 14.75 -14.82 -4.05
CA ALA A 134 14.46 -14.24 -5.37
C ALA A 134 15.55 -14.57 -6.40
N VAL A 135 16.84 -14.44 -6.03
CA VAL A 135 17.97 -14.82 -6.91
C VAL A 135 17.95 -16.31 -7.26
N LYS A 136 17.59 -17.17 -6.30
CA LYS A 136 17.49 -18.61 -6.54
C LYS A 136 16.38 -18.93 -7.56
N ILE A 137 15.22 -18.29 -7.42
CA ILE A 137 14.09 -18.49 -8.33
C ILE A 137 14.37 -17.90 -9.72
N ASP A 138 15.03 -16.75 -9.80
CA ASP A 138 15.47 -16.15 -11.07
C ASP A 138 16.38 -17.10 -11.87
N ARG A 139 17.36 -17.74 -11.21
CA ARG A 139 18.21 -18.77 -11.85
C ARG A 139 17.40 -19.96 -12.33
N TYR A 140 16.42 -20.40 -11.56
CA TYR A 140 15.52 -21.49 -11.94
C TYR A 140 14.69 -21.13 -13.18
N PHE A 141 14.12 -19.92 -13.22
CA PHE A 141 13.36 -19.43 -14.37
C PHE A 141 14.20 -19.38 -15.64
N LYS A 142 15.41 -18.82 -15.56
CA LYS A 142 16.36 -18.81 -16.69
C LYS A 142 16.68 -20.21 -17.19
N ALA A 143 16.97 -21.15 -16.29
CA ALA A 143 17.27 -22.53 -16.66
C ALA A 143 16.06 -23.28 -17.29
N LYS A 144 14.84 -22.85 -16.98
CA LYS A 144 13.59 -23.42 -17.52
C LYS A 144 13.00 -22.60 -18.67
N ASN A 145 13.66 -21.52 -19.09
CA ASN A 145 13.18 -20.58 -20.09
C ASN A 145 11.79 -20.02 -19.75
N ILE A 146 11.59 -19.64 -18.48
CA ILE A 146 10.37 -19.03 -17.95
C ILE A 146 10.60 -17.54 -17.75
N GLU A 147 9.71 -16.72 -18.30
CA GLU A 147 9.71 -15.28 -18.09
C GLU A 147 9.01 -14.91 -16.77
N SER A 148 9.56 -13.95 -16.03
CA SER A 148 9.02 -13.55 -14.71
C SER A 148 7.98 -12.43 -14.77
N TRP A 149 7.81 -11.75 -15.91
CA TRP A 149 7.06 -10.50 -16.06
C TRP A 149 5.63 -10.53 -15.52
N ASN A 150 4.96 -11.67 -15.61
CA ASN A 150 3.58 -11.86 -15.18
C ASN A 150 3.47 -12.84 -14.00
N THR A 151 4.49 -12.91 -13.14
CA THR A 151 4.53 -13.83 -12.00
C THR A 151 4.55 -13.13 -10.64
N ARG A 152 4.10 -13.83 -9.61
CA ARG A 152 4.34 -13.50 -8.19
C ARG A 152 4.87 -14.72 -7.46
N LEU A 153 5.71 -14.51 -6.45
CA LEU A 153 6.41 -15.58 -5.75
C LEU A 153 5.99 -15.68 -4.28
N PHE A 154 5.63 -16.89 -3.86
CA PHE A 154 5.24 -17.18 -2.49
C PHE A 154 6.13 -18.28 -1.93
N LYS A 155 6.44 -18.21 -0.64
CA LYS A 155 7.17 -19.24 0.10
C LYS A 155 6.28 -19.77 1.21
N ASP A 156 6.09 -21.09 1.22
CA ASP A 156 5.32 -21.73 2.29
C ASP A 156 6.10 -21.59 3.61
N SER A 157 5.39 -21.23 4.69
CA SER A 157 5.98 -21.07 6.02
C SER A 157 6.51 -22.41 6.56
N GLU A 158 5.86 -23.51 6.20
CA GLU A 158 6.25 -24.85 6.59
C GLU A 158 7.02 -25.56 5.48
N LYS A 159 8.02 -26.34 5.88
CA LYS A 159 8.75 -27.21 4.97
C LYS A 159 7.91 -28.44 4.67
N LYS A 160 7.87 -28.87 3.41
CA LYS A 160 7.29 -30.17 3.01
C LYS A 160 8.42 -31.17 2.83
N ASN A 161 8.39 -32.27 3.58
CA ASN A 161 9.44 -33.30 3.59
C ASN A 161 10.86 -32.72 3.81
N GLY A 162 10.99 -31.77 4.75
CA GLY A 162 12.25 -31.10 5.05
C GLY A 162 12.72 -30.07 4.00
N LYS A 163 11.97 -29.87 2.91
CA LYS A 163 12.30 -28.94 1.84
C LYS A 163 11.45 -27.67 1.90
N THR A 164 12.08 -26.53 1.63
CA THR A 164 11.38 -25.26 1.41
C THR A 164 10.59 -25.34 0.10
N VAL A 165 9.34 -24.88 0.13
CA VAL A 165 8.46 -24.90 -1.03
C VAL A 165 8.18 -23.48 -1.51
N TYR A 166 8.41 -23.26 -2.80
CA TYR A 166 8.10 -22.02 -3.49
C TYR A 166 6.90 -22.24 -4.42
N ARG A 167 5.99 -21.28 -4.44
CA ARG A 167 4.84 -21.24 -5.34
C ARG A 167 4.93 -20.01 -6.22
N VAL A 168 4.96 -20.24 -7.52
CA VAL A 168 4.93 -19.19 -8.53
C VAL A 168 3.50 -19.08 -9.03
N LYS A 169 2.89 -17.91 -8.88
CA LYS A 169 1.56 -17.62 -9.42
C LYS A 169 1.70 -16.83 -10.70
N LEU A 170 1.21 -17.39 -11.80
CA LEU A 170 1.14 -16.74 -13.10
C LEU A 170 -0.17 -15.94 -13.22
N ALA A 171 -0.11 -14.71 -13.71
CA ALA A 171 -1.30 -13.95 -14.07
C ALA A 171 -1.90 -14.53 -15.35
N SER A 172 -3.10 -15.10 -15.24
CA SER A 172 -3.83 -15.74 -16.33
C SER A 172 -5.33 -15.75 -16.03
N SER A 173 -6.16 -15.65 -17.07
CA SER A 173 -7.62 -15.84 -16.96
C SER A 173 -8.02 -17.31 -16.83
N LYS A 174 -7.11 -18.25 -17.12
CA LYS A 174 -7.29 -19.69 -16.98
C LYS A 174 -6.39 -20.24 -15.87
N THR A 175 -6.93 -21.13 -15.04
CA THR A 175 -6.13 -21.85 -14.05
C THR A 175 -5.31 -22.93 -14.76
N VAL A 176 -3.99 -22.89 -14.59
CA VAL A 176 -3.10 -23.96 -15.01
C VAL A 176 -2.26 -24.37 -13.80
N SER A 177 -2.43 -25.61 -13.36
CA SER A 177 -1.68 -26.17 -12.23
C SER A 177 -0.42 -26.83 -12.78
N TYR A 178 0.72 -26.15 -12.68
CA TYR A 178 2.03 -26.76 -12.90
C TYR A 178 2.58 -27.25 -11.55
N PHE A 179 2.73 -28.56 -11.41
CA PHE A 179 3.52 -29.13 -10.31
C PHE A 179 4.99 -29.04 -10.71
N LEU A 180 5.78 -28.31 -9.91
CA LEU A 180 7.24 -28.28 -10.05
C LEU A 180 7.81 -29.36 -9.13
N GLU A 181 8.25 -30.49 -9.70
CA GLU A 181 9.04 -31.50 -9.00
C GLU A 181 10.53 -31.13 -8.94
#